data_AF-A0A7L4CSF5-F1
#
_entry.id   AF-A0A7L4CSF5-F1
#
_cell.length_a   1.000
_cell.length_b   1.000
_cell.length_c   1.000
_cell.angle_alpha   90.00
_cell.angle_beta   90.00
_cell.angle_gamma   90.00
#
_symmetry.space_group_name_H-M   'P 1'
#
loop_
_entity.id
_entity.type
_entity.pdbx_description
1 polymer ?
#
loop_
_entity_poly.entity_id
_entity_poly.type
_entity_poly.pdbx_seq_one_letter_code
_entity_poly.pdbx_strand_id
1 'polypeptide(L)'
;DEELLKRIQATIVHLQGDYEKLSSVTGNLLDDHHQKQKDIEALFQSLERLEKDKADKEDLLLGIDVKADKTALASKVSCTQFDASMERLNEVIQEMLSRVTGQEQGWHRVQQQLSEEMSSKLDRLELGPFRQQLEEHWKSILEKLKENGLGTESDNAAGIKKQLLAHFHCMSCDRALNMLVPG
;
A
#
# COMPACT_ATOMS: atom_id res chain seq x y z
N ASP A 1 -59.59 -118.56 -2.01
CA ASP A 1 -59.30 -117.51 -1.00
C ASP A 1 -57.82 -117.16 -0.80
N GLU A 2 -56.90 -118.13 -0.72
CA GLU A 2 -55.48 -117.84 -0.43
C GLU A 2 -54.71 -117.05 -1.54
N GLU A 3 -54.99 -117.33 -2.82
CA GLU A 3 -54.34 -116.63 -3.94
C GLU A 3 -54.74 -115.15 -4.03
N LEU A 4 -55.99 -114.84 -3.67
CA LEU A 4 -56.52 -113.48 -3.61
C LEU A 4 -55.84 -112.68 -2.49
N LEU A 5 -55.63 -113.29 -1.32
CA LEU A 5 -54.88 -112.70 -0.20
C LEU A 5 -53.42 -112.39 -0.59
N LYS A 6 -52.74 -113.31 -1.29
CA LYS A 6 -51.36 -113.09 -1.77
C LYS A 6 -51.26 -111.91 -2.75
N ARG A 7 -52.22 -111.77 -3.66
CA ARG A 7 -52.30 -110.62 -4.59
C ARG A 7 -52.55 -109.30 -3.87
N ILE A 8 -53.46 -109.29 -2.89
CA ILE A 8 -53.75 -108.12 -2.06
C ILE A 8 -52.49 -107.71 -1.28
N GLN A 9 -51.79 -108.67 -0.66
CA GLN A 9 -50.56 -108.40 0.08
C GLN A 9 -49.46 -107.82 -0.82
N ALA A 10 -49.26 -108.37 -2.02
CA ALA A 10 -48.30 -107.83 -2.98
C ALA A 10 -48.64 -106.39 -3.40
N THR A 11 -49.94 -106.08 -3.57
CA THR A 11 -50.42 -104.74 -3.90
C THR A 11 -50.16 -103.76 -2.75
N ILE A 12 -50.39 -104.18 -1.50
CA ILE A 12 -50.12 -103.36 -0.31
C ILE A 12 -48.63 -103.03 -0.22
N VAL A 13 -47.75 -104.01 -0.40
CA VAL A 13 -46.29 -103.79 -0.37
C VAL A 13 -45.86 -102.84 -1.49
N HIS A 14 -46.43 -102.99 -2.69
CA HIS A 14 -46.16 -102.07 -3.80
C HIS A 14 -46.61 -100.64 -3.46
N LEU A 15 -47.82 -100.47 -2.92
CA LEU A 15 -48.35 -99.15 -2.53
C LEU A 15 -47.51 -98.50 -1.43
N GLN A 16 -47.00 -99.28 -0.48
CA GLN A 16 -46.08 -98.79 0.56
C GLN A 16 -44.76 -98.29 -0.07
N GLY A 17 -44.18 -99.04 -1.00
CA GLY A 17 -42.97 -98.62 -1.71
C GLY A 17 -43.17 -97.35 -2.55
N ASP A 18 -44.33 -97.20 -3.19
CA ASP A 18 -44.67 -95.98 -3.93
C ASP A 18 -44.92 -94.79 -3.00
N TYR A 19 -45.54 -95.04 -1.84
CA TYR A 19 -45.74 -94.02 -0.82
C TYR A 19 -44.39 -93.50 -0.28
N GLU A 20 -43.44 -94.39 0.00
CA GLU A 20 -42.09 -94.01 0.45
C GLU A 20 -41.34 -93.18 -0.61
N LYS A 21 -41.41 -93.59 -1.88
CA LYS A 21 -40.84 -92.81 -2.99
C LYS A 21 -41.49 -91.44 -3.11
N LEU A 22 -42.82 -91.37 -3.05
CA LEU A 22 -43.56 -90.12 -3.12
C LEU A 22 -43.20 -89.19 -1.95
N SER A 23 -43.09 -89.74 -0.74
CA SER A 23 -42.67 -89.01 0.45
C SER A 23 -41.24 -88.44 0.28
N SER A 24 -40.32 -89.24 -0.25
CA SER A 24 -38.94 -88.80 -0.51
C SER A 24 -38.88 -87.68 -1.56
N VAL A 25 -39.59 -87.84 -2.69
CA VAL A 25 -39.67 -86.82 -3.75
C VAL A 25 -40.28 -85.53 -3.21
N THR A 26 -41.34 -85.63 -2.40
CA THR A 26 -42.00 -84.47 -1.79
C THR A 26 -41.06 -83.73 -0.84
N GLY A 27 -40.27 -84.46 -0.03
CA GLY A 27 -39.24 -83.87 0.83
C GLY A 27 -38.19 -83.10 0.02
N ASN A 28 -37.63 -83.73 -1.00
CA ASN A 28 -36.64 -83.08 -1.87
C ASN A 28 -37.19 -81.82 -2.56
N LEU A 29 -38.45 -81.86 -3.02
CA LEU A 29 -39.10 -80.71 -3.64
C LEU A 29 -39.30 -79.56 -2.65
N LEU A 30 -39.63 -79.87 -1.40
CA LEU A 30 -39.81 -78.87 -0.35
C LEU A 30 -38.46 -78.21 0.02
N ASP A 31 -37.39 -78.99 0.09
CA ASP A 31 -36.04 -78.48 0.31
C ASP A 31 -35.55 -77.61 -0.85
N ASP A 32 -35.76 -78.03 -2.10
CA ASP A 32 -35.44 -77.24 -3.30
C ASP A 32 -36.24 -75.93 -3.34
N HIS A 33 -37.53 -75.99 -2.98
CA HIS A 33 -38.37 -74.80 -2.86
C HIS A 33 -37.82 -73.83 -1.81
N HIS A 34 -37.46 -74.32 -0.62
CA HIS A 34 -36.86 -73.49 0.43
C HIS A 34 -35.52 -72.88 0.02
N GLN A 35 -34.68 -73.64 -0.69
CA GLN A 35 -33.41 -73.12 -1.17
C GLN A 35 -33.62 -72.04 -2.24
N LYS A 36 -34.51 -72.28 -3.21
CA LYS A 36 -34.85 -71.28 -4.23
C LYS A 36 -35.44 -70.01 -3.63
N GLN A 37 -36.25 -70.14 -2.58
CA GLN A 37 -36.81 -68.98 -1.88
C GLN A 37 -35.70 -68.12 -1.25
N LYS A 38 -34.69 -68.74 -0.63
CA LYS A 38 -33.51 -68.01 -0.09
C LYS A 38 -32.70 -67.34 -1.21
N ASP A 39 -32.51 -68.02 -2.32
CA ASP A 39 -31.76 -67.48 -3.45
C ASP A 39 -32.50 -66.27 -4.05
N ILE A 40 -33.82 -66.33 -4.16
CA ILE A 40 -34.67 -65.22 -4.59
C ILE A 40 -34.54 -64.02 -3.64
N GLU A 41 -34.60 -64.24 -2.33
CA GLU A 41 -34.41 -63.18 -1.33
C GLU A 41 -33.03 -62.52 -1.43
N ALA A 42 -31.98 -63.32 -1.62
CA ALA A 42 -30.62 -62.82 -1.82
C ALA A 42 -30.48 -61.98 -3.10
N LEU A 43 -31.15 -62.38 -4.19
CA LEU A 43 -31.19 -61.62 -5.45
C LEU A 43 -31.90 -60.28 -5.26
N PHE A 44 -33.03 -60.23 -4.56
CA PHE A 44 -33.73 -58.98 -4.27
C PHE A 44 -32.86 -58.01 -3.46
N GLN A 45 -32.18 -58.49 -2.42
CA GLN A 45 -31.25 -57.67 -1.63
C GLN A 45 -30.07 -57.13 -2.46
N SER A 46 -29.59 -57.94 -3.40
CA SER A 46 -28.50 -57.54 -4.30
C SER A 46 -28.95 -56.49 -5.30
N LEU A 47 -30.20 -56.59 -5.79
CA LEU A 47 -30.81 -55.61 -6.69
C LEU A 47 -30.99 -54.26 -5.99
N GLU A 48 -31.52 -54.25 -4.77
CA GLU A 48 -31.70 -53.02 -3.99
C GLU A 48 -30.36 -52.29 -3.75
N ARG A 49 -29.30 -53.05 -3.42
CA ARG A 49 -27.95 -52.49 -3.28
C ARG A 49 -27.46 -51.89 -4.59
N LEU A 50 -27.66 -52.58 -5.71
CA LEU A 50 -27.22 -52.12 -7.02
C LEU A 50 -27.96 -50.85 -7.46
N GLU A 51 -29.25 -50.74 -7.17
CA GLU A 51 -30.04 -49.53 -7.46
C GLU A 51 -29.52 -48.33 -6.67
N LYS A 52 -29.20 -48.52 -5.38
CA LYS A 52 -28.59 -47.48 -4.55
C LYS A 52 -27.21 -47.06 -5.09
N ASP A 53 -26.33 -48.02 -5.35
CA ASP A 53 -24.99 -47.74 -5.86
C ASP A 53 -25.03 -47.05 -7.23
N LYS A 54 -26.03 -47.36 -8.06
CA LYS A 54 -26.26 -46.70 -9.36
C LYS A 54 -26.67 -45.23 -9.17
N ALA A 55 -27.60 -44.94 -8.27
CA ALA A 55 -28.00 -43.56 -7.96
C ALA A 55 -26.81 -42.74 -7.45
N ASP A 56 -26.02 -43.29 -6.52
CA ASP A 56 -24.81 -42.64 -5.99
C ASP A 56 -23.78 -42.35 -7.12
N LYS A 57 -23.64 -43.27 -8.08
CA LYS A 57 -22.76 -43.07 -9.25
C LYS A 57 -23.28 -41.99 -10.19
N GLU A 58 -24.58 -41.93 -10.44
CA GLU A 58 -25.20 -40.88 -11.28
C GLU A 58 -25.01 -39.50 -10.64
N ASP A 59 -25.21 -39.37 -9.33
CA ASP A 59 -24.95 -38.15 -8.58
C ASP A 59 -23.48 -37.72 -8.65
N LEU A 60 -22.55 -38.68 -8.53
CA LEU A 60 -21.12 -38.41 -8.70
C LEU A 60 -20.81 -37.92 -10.12
N LEU A 61 -21.38 -38.53 -11.15
CA LEU A 61 -21.18 -38.12 -12.54
C LEU A 61 -21.70 -36.70 -12.78
N LEU A 62 -22.88 -36.36 -12.27
CA LEU A 62 -23.42 -35.00 -12.32
C LEU A 62 -22.51 -34.01 -11.60
N GLY A 63 -22.02 -34.35 -10.41
CA GLY A 63 -21.08 -33.51 -9.66
C GLY A 63 -19.74 -33.33 -10.38
N ILE A 64 -19.26 -34.35 -11.10
CA ILE A 64 -18.06 -34.26 -11.95
C ILE A 64 -18.31 -33.38 -13.16
N ASP A 65 -19.45 -33.51 -13.84
CA ASP A 65 -19.79 -32.71 -15.03
C ASP A 65 -19.87 -31.21 -14.69
N VAL A 66 -20.57 -30.87 -13.59
CA VAL A 66 -20.61 -29.51 -13.03
C VAL A 66 -19.19 -29.01 -12.69
N LYS A 67 -18.32 -29.89 -12.16
CA LYS A 67 -16.92 -29.53 -11.85
C LYS A 67 -16.03 -29.49 -13.10
N ALA A 68 -16.35 -30.19 -14.19
CA ALA A 68 -15.64 -30.13 -15.46
C ALA A 68 -15.94 -28.83 -16.23
N ASP A 69 -17.14 -28.28 -16.02
CA ASP A 69 -17.50 -26.92 -16.44
C ASP A 69 -16.68 -25.83 -15.73
N LYS A 70 -15.84 -26.21 -14.75
CA LYS A 70 -14.75 -25.36 -14.23
C LYS A 70 -13.80 -24.90 -15.34
N THR A 71 -13.63 -25.66 -16.42
CA THR A 71 -12.85 -25.22 -17.58
C THR A 71 -13.54 -24.09 -18.34
N ALA A 72 -14.86 -24.14 -18.52
CA ALA A 72 -15.63 -23.02 -19.04
C ALA A 72 -15.65 -21.85 -18.06
N LEU A 73 -15.73 -22.10 -16.75
CA LEU A 73 -15.61 -21.06 -15.71
C LEU A 73 -14.23 -20.39 -15.74
N ALA A 74 -13.15 -21.16 -15.93
CA ALA A 74 -11.79 -20.66 -16.11
C ALA A 74 -11.62 -19.89 -17.43
N SER A 75 -12.44 -20.15 -18.44
CA SER A 75 -12.51 -19.29 -19.64
C SER A 75 -13.36 -18.03 -19.44
N LYS A 76 -14.38 -18.06 -18.57
CA LYS A 76 -15.25 -16.92 -18.26
C LYS A 76 -14.61 -15.93 -17.31
N VAL A 77 -13.87 -16.41 -16.31
CA VAL A 77 -12.94 -15.60 -15.54
C VAL A 77 -11.66 -15.56 -16.36
N SER A 78 -11.54 -14.60 -17.27
CA SER A 78 -10.35 -14.45 -18.09
C SER A 78 -9.20 -13.93 -17.22
N CYS A 79 -8.62 -14.80 -16.40
CA CYS A 79 -7.43 -14.49 -15.60
C CYS A 79 -6.36 -13.89 -16.51
N THR A 80 -6.23 -14.39 -17.74
CA THR A 80 -5.33 -13.82 -18.75
C THR A 80 -5.63 -12.36 -19.10
N GLN A 81 -6.89 -11.96 -19.28
CA GLN A 81 -7.25 -10.55 -19.50
C GLN A 81 -7.05 -9.70 -18.24
N PHE A 82 -7.33 -10.25 -17.07
CA PHE A 82 -7.11 -9.58 -15.80
C PHE A 82 -5.61 -9.33 -15.57
N ASP A 83 -4.79 -10.36 -15.72
CA ASP A 83 -3.33 -10.30 -15.61
C ASP A 83 -2.75 -9.32 -16.63
N ALA A 84 -3.21 -9.39 -17.90
CA ALA A 84 -2.78 -8.43 -18.93
C ALA A 84 -3.17 -6.98 -18.58
N SER A 85 -4.35 -6.77 -17.99
CA SER A 85 -4.79 -5.44 -17.56
C SER A 85 -4.00 -4.94 -16.35
N MET A 86 -3.66 -5.84 -15.42
CA MET A 86 -2.86 -5.57 -14.24
C MET A 86 -1.43 -5.17 -14.62
N GLU A 87 -0.81 -5.90 -15.55
CA GLU A 87 0.52 -5.56 -16.07
C GLU A 87 0.52 -4.21 -16.79
N ARG A 88 -0.46 -3.97 -17.65
CA ARG A 88 -0.60 -2.66 -18.32
C ARG A 88 -0.78 -1.52 -17.32
N LEU A 89 -1.54 -1.74 -16.25
CA LEU A 89 -1.72 -0.76 -15.19
C LEU A 89 -0.41 -0.50 -14.44
N ASN A 90 0.34 -1.56 -14.14
CA ASN A 90 1.64 -1.47 -13.48
C ASN A 90 2.64 -0.66 -14.33
N GLU A 91 2.70 -0.91 -15.64
CA GLU A 91 3.53 -0.15 -16.58
C GLU A 91 3.19 1.35 -16.55
N VAL A 92 1.90 1.71 -16.63
CA VAL A 92 1.45 3.12 -16.59
C VAL A 92 1.82 3.78 -15.26
N ILE A 93 1.68 3.07 -14.14
CA ILE A 93 2.05 3.59 -12.83
C ILE A 93 3.56 3.84 -12.76
N GLN A 94 4.39 2.91 -13.22
CA GLN A 94 5.84 3.06 -13.25
C GLN A 94 6.27 4.24 -14.14
N GLU A 95 5.65 4.39 -15.31
CA GLU A 95 5.90 5.52 -16.19
C GLU A 95 5.53 6.84 -15.50
N MET A 96 4.33 6.94 -14.91
CA MET A 96 3.91 8.13 -14.18
C MET A 96 4.85 8.46 -13.02
N LEU A 97 5.26 7.46 -12.24
CA LEU A 97 6.19 7.63 -11.14
C LEU A 97 7.54 8.19 -11.64
N SER A 98 8.08 7.61 -12.72
CA SER A 98 9.34 8.10 -13.32
C SER A 98 9.25 9.55 -13.78
N ARG A 99 8.11 9.96 -14.35
CA ARG A 99 7.87 11.33 -14.80
C ARG A 99 7.76 12.31 -13.63
N VAL A 100 7.03 11.93 -12.59
CA VAL A 100 6.87 12.76 -11.37
C VAL A 100 8.21 12.94 -10.67
N THR A 101 8.96 11.85 -10.46
CA THR A 101 10.29 11.92 -9.84
C THR A 101 11.27 12.74 -10.69
N GLY A 102 11.21 12.60 -12.02
CA GLY A 102 12.03 13.43 -12.93
C GLY A 102 11.70 14.92 -12.84
N GLN A 103 10.42 15.27 -12.73
CA GLN A 103 9.99 16.66 -12.52
C GLN A 103 10.44 17.20 -11.16
N GLU A 104 10.25 16.42 -10.08
CA GLU A 104 10.68 16.78 -8.73
C GLU A 104 12.19 17.10 -8.68
N GLN A 105 13.02 16.26 -9.29
CA GLN A 105 14.46 16.51 -9.41
C GLN A 105 14.77 17.78 -10.21
N GLY A 106 14.01 18.04 -11.29
CA GLY A 106 14.11 19.27 -12.08
C GLY A 106 13.80 20.52 -11.25
N TRP A 107 12.72 20.49 -10.47
CA TRP A 107 12.34 21.57 -9.56
C TRP A 107 13.41 21.83 -8.49
N HIS A 108 13.96 20.77 -7.89
CA HIS A 108 15.06 20.91 -6.93
C HIS A 108 16.29 21.56 -7.56
N ARG A 109 16.63 21.22 -8.81
CA ARG A 109 17.75 21.84 -9.51
C ARG A 109 17.52 23.34 -9.76
N VAL A 110 16.33 23.71 -10.22
CA VAL A 110 15.97 25.12 -10.42
C VAL A 110 15.98 25.89 -9.10
N GLN A 111 15.45 25.30 -8.03
CA GLN A 111 15.49 25.88 -6.69
C GLN A 111 16.93 26.10 -6.21
N GLN A 112 17.81 25.12 -6.40
CA GLN A 112 19.22 25.24 -6.04
C GLN A 112 19.91 26.35 -6.85
N GLN A 113 19.72 26.38 -8.17
CA GLN A 113 20.28 27.43 -9.03
C GLN A 113 19.80 28.83 -8.62
N LEU A 114 18.50 28.98 -8.33
CA LEU A 114 17.95 30.25 -7.86
C LEU A 114 18.56 30.66 -6.52
N SER A 115 18.75 29.71 -5.61
CA SER A 115 19.39 29.97 -4.32
C SER A 115 20.85 30.40 -4.48
N GLU A 116 21.61 29.75 -5.34
CA GLU A 116 23.00 30.10 -5.65
C GLU A 116 23.09 31.48 -6.30
N GLU A 117 22.23 31.77 -7.28
CA GLU A 117 22.17 33.07 -7.93
C GLU A 117 21.79 34.17 -6.95
N MET A 118 20.80 33.92 -6.08
CA MET A 118 20.38 34.87 -5.04
C MET A 118 21.52 35.16 -4.06
N SER A 119 22.22 34.14 -3.55
CA SER A 119 23.40 34.31 -2.69
C SER A 119 24.48 35.14 -3.38
N SER A 120 24.80 34.82 -4.64
CA SER A 120 25.84 35.56 -5.39
C SER A 120 25.46 37.01 -5.70
N LYS A 121 24.17 37.29 -5.96
CA LYS A 121 23.66 38.65 -6.18
C LYS A 121 23.67 39.47 -4.90
N LEU A 122 23.29 38.88 -3.76
CA LEU A 122 23.37 39.54 -2.46
C LEU A 122 24.83 39.88 -2.08
N ASP A 123 25.77 38.98 -2.37
CA ASP A 123 27.20 39.23 -2.15
C ASP A 123 27.76 40.33 -3.07
N ARG A 124 27.33 40.38 -4.33
CA ARG A 124 27.90 41.29 -5.35
C ARG A 124 27.27 42.67 -5.43
N LEU A 125 25.94 42.79 -5.31
CA LEU A 125 25.25 44.00 -5.76
C LEU A 125 25.32 45.17 -4.77
N GLU A 126 25.45 44.92 -3.46
CA GLU A 126 25.40 46.03 -2.49
C GLU A 126 26.46 45.96 -1.40
N LEU A 127 26.84 44.77 -0.93
CA LEU A 127 27.65 44.66 0.28
C LEU A 127 29.15 44.81 0.03
N GLY A 128 29.67 44.27 -1.07
CA GLY A 128 31.11 44.34 -1.40
C GLY A 128 31.61 45.77 -1.67
N PRO A 129 31.02 46.49 -2.65
CA PRO A 129 31.43 47.86 -2.98
C PRO A 129 31.19 48.85 -1.83
N PHE A 130 30.07 48.72 -1.11
CA PHE A 130 29.75 49.58 0.04
C PHE A 130 30.74 49.39 1.19
N ARG A 131 31.13 48.14 1.48
CA ARG A 131 32.17 47.84 2.46
C ARG A 131 33.52 48.47 2.09
N GLN A 132 33.93 48.39 0.83
CA GLN A 132 35.17 49.01 0.36
C GLN A 132 35.13 50.54 0.52
N GLN A 133 34.02 51.18 0.15
CA GLN A 133 33.84 52.63 0.34
C GLN A 133 33.94 53.03 1.82
N LEU A 134 33.34 52.26 2.73
CA LEU A 134 33.46 52.49 4.18
C LEU A 134 34.90 52.34 4.67
N GLU A 135 35.62 51.31 4.23
CA GLU A 135 37.02 51.08 4.59
C GLU A 135 37.94 52.20 4.08
N GLU A 136 37.73 52.70 2.86
CA GLU A 136 38.47 53.83 2.28
C GLU A 136 38.18 55.14 3.01
N HIS A 137 36.90 55.42 3.29
CA HIS A 137 36.49 56.62 4.01
C HIS A 137 37.07 56.63 5.43
N TRP A 138 37.07 55.47 6.11
CA TRP A 138 37.68 55.31 7.42
C TRP A 138 39.20 55.54 7.41
N LYS A 139 39.91 55.01 6.40
CA LYS A 139 41.34 55.27 6.21
C LYS A 139 41.62 56.76 6.00
N SER A 140 40.83 57.44 5.17
CA SER A 140 40.98 58.89 4.94
C SER A 140 40.74 59.71 6.22
N ILE A 141 39.74 59.34 7.04
CA ILE A 141 39.52 59.98 8.34
C ILE A 141 40.73 59.78 9.25
N LEU A 142 41.27 58.57 9.33
CA LEU A 142 42.46 58.27 10.15
C LEU A 142 43.69 59.04 9.68
N GLU A 143 43.88 59.20 8.37
CA GLU A 143 44.98 60.01 7.81
C GLU A 143 44.80 61.49 8.14
N LYS A 144 43.61 62.06 7.93
CA LYS A 144 43.31 63.45 8.31
C LYS A 144 43.49 63.71 9.80
N LEU A 145 43.13 62.75 10.65
CA LEU A 145 43.35 62.85 12.10
C LEU A 145 44.84 62.76 12.46
N LYS A 146 45.64 61.97 11.72
CA LYS A 146 47.10 61.93 11.91
C LYS A 146 47.77 63.21 11.41
N GLU A 147 47.36 63.74 10.25
CA GLU A 147 47.88 64.99 9.68
C GLU A 147 47.50 66.20 10.54
N ASN A 148 46.24 66.29 10.98
CA ASN A 148 45.80 67.35 11.89
C ASN A 148 46.35 67.17 13.32
N GLY A 149 46.66 65.93 13.72
CA GLY A 149 47.28 65.62 15.01
C GLY A 149 48.77 65.94 15.08
N LEU A 150 49.44 66.15 13.94
CA LEU A 150 50.84 66.57 13.85
C LEU A 150 51.01 68.11 13.85
N GLY A 151 49.91 68.87 13.96
CA GLY A 151 49.91 70.33 14.01
C GLY A 151 49.73 70.95 15.41
N THR A 152 49.60 70.15 16.46
CA THR A 152 49.51 70.66 17.84
C THR A 152 50.73 70.23 18.64
N GLU A 153 51.88 70.81 18.30
CA GLU A 153 52.88 71.04 19.32
C GLU A 153 52.40 72.17 20.22
N SER A 154 52.30 71.87 21.51
CA SER A 154 52.56 72.74 22.64
C SER A 154 52.18 74.22 22.49
N ASP A 155 51.06 74.62 23.12
CA ASP A 155 51.12 75.89 23.86
C ASP A 155 50.20 75.93 25.08
N ASN A 156 50.83 75.93 26.25
CA ASN A 156 50.24 76.39 27.49
C ASN A 156 50.07 77.91 27.40
N ALA A 157 48.89 78.39 27.01
CA ALA A 157 48.58 79.81 27.08
C ALA A 157 47.20 80.06 27.70
N ALA A 158 47.22 80.35 29.00
CA ALA A 158 46.16 81.06 29.68
C ALA A 158 46.13 82.53 29.20
N GLY A 159 44.93 83.06 28.94
CA GLY A 159 44.68 84.49 28.69
C GLY A 159 44.41 84.81 27.21
N ILE A 160 43.53 85.74 26.82
CA ILE A 160 42.85 86.83 27.50
C ILE A 160 41.51 87.05 26.77
N LYS A 161 40.39 87.10 27.50
CA LYS A 161 39.11 87.64 27.00
C LYS A 161 39.33 89.12 26.68
N LYS A 162 39.39 89.49 25.39
CA LYS A 162 39.48 90.88 24.94
C LYS A 162 38.24 91.66 25.43
N GLN A 163 38.39 92.44 26.50
CA GLN A 163 37.39 93.38 26.98
C GLN A 163 37.36 94.57 26.01
N LEU A 164 36.37 94.60 25.12
CA LEU A 164 36.13 95.74 24.24
C LEU A 164 35.57 96.89 25.08
N LEU A 165 36.41 97.86 25.45
CA LEU A 165 35.99 99.17 25.97
C LEU A 165 35.31 99.96 24.83
N ALA A 166 34.06 99.61 24.51
CA ALA A 166 33.25 100.39 23.59
C ALA A 166 32.77 101.67 24.31
N HIS A 167 33.09 102.84 23.75
CA HIS A 167 32.50 104.11 24.18
C HIS A 167 31.03 104.14 23.75
N PHE A 168 30.12 103.97 24.70
CA PHE A 168 28.68 103.97 24.42
C PHE A 168 28.16 105.41 24.35
N HIS A 169 27.32 105.71 23.36
CA HIS A 169 26.62 106.99 23.24
C HIS A 169 25.10 106.73 23.27
N CYS A 170 24.34 107.62 23.91
CA CYS A 170 22.88 107.52 23.94
C CYS A 170 22.32 107.74 22.54
N MET A 171 21.66 106.75 21.93
CA MET A 171 21.20 106.86 20.53
C MET A 171 20.17 107.98 20.28
N SER A 172 19.52 108.51 21.33
CA SER A 172 18.50 109.54 21.18
C SER A 172 19.04 110.97 21.27
N CYS A 173 20.20 111.19 21.91
CA CYS A 173 20.77 112.53 22.09
C CYS A 173 22.29 112.59 21.89
N ASP A 174 22.88 111.46 21.48
CA ASP A 174 24.27 111.23 21.12
C ASP A 174 25.31 111.61 22.19
N ARG A 175 24.88 111.64 23.47
CA ARG A 175 25.78 111.94 24.59
C ARG A 175 26.59 110.71 24.99
N ALA A 176 27.90 110.87 25.16
CA ALA A 176 28.81 109.82 25.62
C ALA A 176 28.49 109.38 27.07
N LEU A 177 28.41 108.07 27.28
CA LEU A 177 28.10 107.42 28.56
C LEU A 177 29.28 106.54 28.98
N ASN A 178 29.77 106.75 30.21
CA ASN A 178 30.70 105.82 30.85
C ASN A 178 29.89 104.83 31.69
N MET A 179 29.77 103.59 31.21
CA MET A 179 29.19 102.50 31.99
C MET A 179 30.24 101.43 32.26
N LEU A 180 30.37 101.03 33.53
CA LEU A 180 31.16 99.88 33.94
C LEU A 180 30.29 98.63 33.82
N VAL A 181 30.69 97.65 33.01
CA VAL A 181 29.96 96.37 32.88
C VAL A 181 30.43 95.44 34.00
N PRO A 182 29.57 95.00 34.93
CA PRO A 182 29.90 93.88 35.82
C PRO A 182 30.01 92.61 34.98
N GLY A 183 31.10 91.87 35.16
CA GLY A 183 31.44 90.68 34.36
C GLY A 183 30.45 89.52 34.49
#